data_AF-A0A960G5H3-F1
#
_entry.id   AF-A0A960G5H3-F1
#
_cell.length_a   1.000
_cell.length_b   1.000
_cell.length_c   1.000
_cell.angle_alpha   90.00
_cell.angle_beta   90.00
_cell.angle_gamma   90.00
#
_symmetry.space_group_name_H-M   'P 1'
#
loop_
_entity.id
_entity.type
_entity.pdbx_description
1 polymer ?
#
loop_
_entity_poly.entity_id
_entity_poly.type
_entity_poly.pdbx_seq_one_letter_code
_entity_poly.pdbx_strand_id
1 'polypeptide(L)'
;MDIDLNILRMLEREKEISFDVLVEAIEQALLTAYHKTPGAQAQARVELNRKSGHVSVLAAELDDEGNVLGWRDDTPEGFGRIAATTAKQIMLQRLRDAED
;
A
#
# COMPACT_ATOMS: atom_id res chain seq x y z
N MET A 1 -1.26 3.05 10.12
CA MET A 1 0.22 2.82 10.16
C MET A 1 0.87 3.86 9.28
N ASP A 2 2.16 4.20 9.43
CA ASP A 2 2.74 5.33 8.69
C ASP A 2 4.03 4.93 7.93
N ILE A 3 4.10 5.29 6.66
CA ILE A 3 5.27 5.11 5.79
C ILE A 3 6.06 6.42 5.74
N ASP A 4 7.38 6.34 5.86
CA ASP A 4 8.24 7.52 5.77
C ASP A 4 8.26 8.07 4.33
N LEU A 5 7.59 9.20 4.14
CA LEU A 5 7.45 9.85 2.85
C LEU A 5 8.75 10.47 2.35
N ASN A 6 9.74 10.73 3.21
CA ASN A 6 11.00 11.33 2.77
C ASN A 6 11.74 10.40 1.81
N ILE A 7 11.67 9.09 2.05
CA ILE A 7 12.32 8.08 1.21
C ILE A 7 11.67 8.05 -0.19
N LEU A 8 10.35 8.14 -0.25
CA LEU A 8 9.63 8.20 -1.52
C LEU A 8 9.96 9.46 -2.33
N ARG A 9 10.07 10.61 -1.64
CA ARG A 9 10.46 11.88 -2.29
C ARG A 9 11.92 11.91 -2.72
N MET A 10 12.80 11.18 -2.04
CA MET A 10 14.19 11.02 -2.45
C MET A 10 14.28 10.25 -3.76
N LEU A 11 13.56 9.13 -3.87
CA LEU A 11 13.49 8.33 -5.10
C LEU A 11 12.89 9.11 -6.28
N GLU A 12 11.90 9.95 -6.01
CA GLU A 12 11.33 10.85 -7.03
C GLU A 12 12.39 11.77 -7.64
N ARG A 13 13.28 12.32 -6.81
CA ARG A 13 14.32 13.24 -7.26
C ARG A 13 15.51 12.54 -7.91
N GLU A 14 15.92 11.39 -7.37
CA GLU A 14 17.14 10.71 -7.81
C GLU A 14 16.94 9.82 -9.03
N LYS A 15 15.75 9.24 -9.19
CA LYS A 15 15.48 8.23 -10.23
C LYS A 15 14.43 8.65 -11.24
N GLU A 16 13.97 9.91 -11.18
CA GLU A 16 12.89 10.46 -12.02
C GLU A 16 11.59 9.62 -11.98
N ILE A 17 11.41 8.81 -10.94
CA ILE A 17 10.20 8.00 -10.75
C ILE A 17 9.16 8.87 -10.08
N SER A 18 8.07 9.17 -10.78
CA SER A 18 6.99 9.99 -10.21
C SER A 18 6.50 9.42 -8.88
N PHE A 19 6.31 10.29 -7.88
CA PHE A 19 5.84 9.89 -6.55
C PHE A 19 4.53 9.08 -6.61
N ASP A 20 3.63 9.40 -7.55
CA ASP A 20 2.40 8.63 -7.79
C ASP A 20 2.67 7.16 -8.08
N VAL A 21 3.61 6.87 -8.99
CA VAL A 21 3.96 5.50 -9.39
C VAL A 21 4.51 4.71 -8.21
N LEU A 22 5.27 5.35 -7.32
CA LEU A 22 5.78 4.71 -6.11
C LEU A 22 4.65 4.42 -5.11
N VAL A 23 3.73 5.37 -4.93
CA VAL A 23 2.56 5.21 -4.06
C VAL A 23 1.69 4.05 -4.56
N GLU A 24 1.34 4.03 -5.84
CA GLU A 24 0.54 2.96 -6.45
C GLU A 24 1.23 1.60 -6.32
N ALA A 25 2.55 1.53 -6.57
CA ALA A 25 3.30 0.29 -6.42
C ALA A 25 3.27 -0.24 -4.98
N ILE A 26 3.35 0.66 -3.99
CA ILE A 26 3.24 0.29 -2.58
C ILE A 26 1.82 -0.19 -2.27
N GLU A 27 0.79 0.54 -2.67
CA GLU A 27 -0.60 0.15 -2.44
C GLU A 27 -0.90 -1.25 -3.00
N GLN A 28 -0.44 -1.55 -4.22
CA GLN A 28 -0.60 -2.87 -4.85
C GLN A 28 0.18 -3.97 -4.10
N ALA A 29 1.41 -3.69 -3.68
CA ALA A 29 2.21 -4.65 -2.94
C ALA A 29 1.61 -4.95 -1.56
N LEU A 30 1.07 -3.93 -0.89
CA LEU A 30 0.37 -4.06 0.39
C LEU A 30 -0.95 -4.79 0.24
N LEU A 31 -1.73 -4.51 -0.81
CA LEU A 31 -2.96 -5.24 -1.10
C LEU A 31 -2.67 -6.74 -1.30
N THR A 32 -1.60 -7.05 -2.03
CA THR A 32 -1.14 -8.43 -2.22
C THR A 32 -0.76 -9.09 -0.89
N ALA A 33 -0.12 -8.35 0.02
CA ALA A 33 0.23 -8.85 1.35
C ALA A 33 -1.01 -9.05 2.24
N TYR A 34 -1.99 -8.14 2.14
CA TYR A 34 -3.26 -8.26 2.85
C TYR A 34 -4.02 -9.51 2.43
N HIS A 35 -4.13 -9.80 1.13
CA HIS A 35 -4.79 -11.03 0.65
C HIS A 35 -4.14 -12.34 1.12
N LYS A 36 -2.88 -12.30 1.59
CA LYS A 36 -2.20 -13.46 2.19
C LYS A 36 -2.48 -13.62 3.69
N THR A 37 -3.16 -12.66 4.30
CA THR A 37 -3.52 -12.67 5.72
C THR A 37 -4.83 -13.44 5.92
N PRO A 38 -4.96 -14.25 6.99
CA PRO A 38 -6.23 -14.91 7.29
C PRO A 38 -7.34 -13.89 7.53
N GLY A 39 -8.52 -14.13 6.96
CA GLY A 39 -9.69 -13.24 7.07
C GLY A 39 -9.76 -12.11 6.04
N ALA A 40 -8.80 -12.03 5.12
CA ALA A 40 -8.78 -11.02 4.08
C ALA A 40 -10.02 -11.11 3.17
N GLN A 41 -10.61 -9.95 2.91
CA GLN A 41 -11.76 -9.83 2.00
C GLN A 41 -11.30 -9.86 0.55
N ALA A 42 -12.11 -10.46 -0.33
CA ALA A 42 -11.80 -10.60 -1.75
C ALA A 42 -11.79 -9.24 -2.47
N GLN A 43 -12.73 -8.37 -2.11
CA GLN A 43 -12.78 -6.99 -2.58
C GLN A 43 -12.20 -6.07 -1.51
N ALA A 44 -10.91 -5.78 -1.64
CA ALA A 44 -10.22 -4.84 -0.77
C ALA A 44 -9.36 -3.89 -1.60
N ARG A 45 -9.05 -2.73 -1.02
CA ARG A 45 -8.10 -1.77 -1.56
C ARG A 45 -7.24 -1.22 -0.45
N VAL A 46 -6.03 -0.79 -0.79
CA VAL A 46 -5.14 -0.11 0.15
C VAL A 46 -5.04 1.34 -0.28
N GLU A 47 -5.16 2.25 0.68
CA GLU A 47 -4.98 3.67 0.45
C GLU A 47 -3.79 4.18 1.27
N LEU A 48 -2.84 4.83 0.60
CA LEU A 48 -1.71 5.52 1.19
C LEU A 48 -1.93 7.03 1.13
N ASN A 49 -2.04 7.66 2.29
CA ASN A 49 -2.14 9.09 2.40
C ASN A 49 -0.80 9.75 2.02
N ARG A 50 -0.81 10.47 0.89
CA ARG A 50 0.35 11.15 0.29
C ARG A 50 0.92 12.30 1.14
N LYS A 51 0.23 12.73 2.19
CA LYS A 51 0.65 13.81 3.09
C LYS A 51 1.16 13.32 4.43
N SER A 52 0.45 12.37 5.05
CA SER A 52 0.82 11.83 6.37
C SER A 52 1.66 10.55 6.29
N GLY A 53 1.64 9.85 5.15
CA GLY A 53 2.21 8.51 5.03
C GLY A 53 1.28 7.43 5.60
N HIS A 54 0.09 7.80 6.07
CA HIS A 54 -0.81 6.85 6.70
C HIS A 54 -1.37 5.85 5.69
N VAL A 55 -1.24 4.56 5.99
CA VAL A 55 -1.84 3.48 5.20
C VAL A 55 -3.02 2.89 5.94
N SER A 56 -4.10 2.68 5.20
CA SER A 56 -5.30 1.95 5.63
C SER A 56 -5.67 0.89 4.59
N VAL A 57 -6.12 -0.27 5.07
CA VAL A 57 -6.74 -1.29 4.22
C VAL A 57 -8.24 -1.15 4.35
N LEU A 58 -8.92 -1.03 3.21
CA LEU A 58 -10.35 -0.92 3.14
C LEU A 58 -10.93 -2.15 2.46
N ALA A 59 -11.82 -2.85 3.14
CA ALA A 59 -12.60 -3.93 2.57
C ALA A 59 -13.96 -3.41 2.11
N ALA A 60 -14.45 -3.92 0.99
CA ALA A 60 -15.79 -3.64 0.51
C ALA A 60 -16.82 -4.33 1.42
N GLU A 61 -17.79 -3.56 1.89
CA GLU A 61 -19.00 -4.09 2.51
C GLU A 61 -19.99 -4.41 1.41
N LEU A 62 -20.41 -5.67 1.31
CA LEU A 62 -21.32 -6.15 0.28
C LEU A 62 -22.72 -6.36 0.86
N ASP A 63 -23.75 -6.07 0.07
CA ASP A 63 -25.12 -6.51 0.37
C ASP A 63 -25.32 -8.00 0.02
N ASP A 64 -26.51 -8.53 0.32
CA ASP A 64 -26.92 -9.89 -0.04
C ASP A 64 -26.90 -10.17 -1.57
N GLU A 65 -26.85 -9.12 -2.40
CA GLU A 65 -26.78 -9.20 -3.86
C GLU A 65 -25.34 -9.09 -4.40
N GLY A 66 -24.35 -8.84 -3.52
CA GLY A 66 -22.94 -8.67 -3.87
C GLY A 66 -22.56 -7.27 -4.36
N ASN A 67 -23.45 -6.27 -4.20
CA ASN A 67 -23.13 -4.87 -4.52
C ASN A 67 -22.33 -4.23 -3.41
N VAL A 68 -21.36 -3.38 -3.77
CA VAL A 68 -20.57 -2.61 -2.80
C VAL A 68 -21.45 -1.52 -2.16
N LEU A 69 -21.82 -1.71 -0.90
CA LEU A 69 -22.52 -0.73 -0.08
C LEU A 69 -21.57 0.35 0.46
N GLY A 70 -20.32 -0.03 0.71
CA GLY A 70 -19.36 0.87 1.33
C GLY A 70 -17.98 0.25 1.47
N TRP A 71 -17.10 1.00 2.11
CA TRP A 71 -15.73 0.59 2.43
C TRP A 71 -15.52 0.72 3.93
N ARG A 72 -15.10 -0.36 4.56
CA ARG A 72 -14.78 -0.41 6.00
C ARG A 72 -13.29 -0.59 6.20
N ASP A 73 -12.72 0.06 7.21
CA ASP A 73 -11.36 -0.24 7.64
C ASP A 73 -11.28 -1.70 8.08
N ASP A 74 -10.38 -2.43 7.45
CA ASP A 74 -10.07 -3.83 7.72
C ASP A 74 -8.57 -4.00 7.93
N THR A 75 -7.92 -2.94 8.42
CA THR A 75 -6.46 -2.93 8.61
C THR A 75 -6.10 -3.95 9.70
N PRO A 76 -5.38 -5.04 9.37
CA PRO A 76 -5.10 -6.08 10.36
C PRO A 76 -4.20 -5.57 11.48
N GLU A 77 -4.37 -6.11 12.68
CA GLU A 77 -3.47 -5.81 13.79
C GLU A 77 -2.02 -6.20 13.44
N GLY A 78 -1.08 -5.28 13.67
CA GLY A 78 0.33 -5.50 13.36
C GLY A 78 0.70 -5.41 11.87
N PHE A 79 -0.25 -5.15 10.97
CA PHE A 79 0.01 -4.99 9.53
C PHE A 79 1.00 -3.85 9.20
N GLY A 80 1.16 -2.89 10.12
CA GLY A 80 2.19 -1.85 10.06
C GLY A 80 3.61 -2.38 9.81
N ARG A 81 3.98 -3.52 10.40
CA ARG A 81 5.31 -4.11 10.18
C ARG A 81 5.46 -4.69 8.79
N ILE A 82 4.41 -5.34 8.29
CA ILE A 82 4.34 -5.86 6.93
C ILE A 82 4.49 -4.68 5.97
N ALA A 83 3.75 -3.60 6.21
CA ALA A 83 3.77 -2.47 5.31
C ALA A 83 5.10 -1.73 5.24
N ALA A 84 5.75 -1.50 6.37
CA ALA A 84 7.08 -0.91 6.41
C ALA A 84 8.11 -1.78 5.66
N THR A 85 8.01 -3.11 5.82
CA THR A 85 8.91 -4.05 5.13
C THR A 85 8.66 -4.06 3.63
N THR A 86 7.40 -4.12 3.20
CA THR A 86 7.01 -4.08 1.80
C THR A 86 7.43 -2.78 1.12
N ALA A 87 7.15 -1.63 1.75
CA ALA A 87 7.56 -0.33 1.22
C ALA A 87 9.07 -0.27 1.02
N LYS A 88 9.84 -0.72 2.02
CA LYS A 88 11.31 -0.81 1.92
C LYS A 88 11.76 -1.73 0.78
N GLN A 89 11.12 -2.88 0.59
CA GLN A 89 11.47 -3.79 -0.50
C GLN A 89 11.20 -3.17 -1.88
N ILE A 90 10.03 -2.54 -2.06
CA ILE A 90 9.69 -1.85 -3.31
C ILE A 90 10.67 -0.71 -3.59
N MET A 91 11.00 0.09 -2.59
CA MET A 91 12.03 1.14 -2.71
C MET A 91 13.38 0.58 -3.16
N LEU A 92 13.85 -0.50 -2.54
CA LEU A 92 15.11 -1.15 -2.90
C LEU A 92 15.07 -1.78 -4.30
N GLN A 93 13.93 -2.33 -4.72
CA GLN A 93 13.75 -2.84 -6.08
C GLN A 93 13.86 -1.71 -7.10
N ARG A 94 13.16 -0.59 -6.87
CA ARG A 94 13.20 0.57 -7.76
C ARG A 94 14.57 1.23 -7.83
N LEU A 95 15.31 1.23 -6.72
CA LEU A 95 16.70 1.72 -6.71
C LEU A 95 17.58 0.90 -7.65
N ARG A 96 17.47 -0.44 -7.59
CA ARG A 96 18.25 -1.37 -8.42
C ARG A 96 17.85 -1.35 -9.88
N ASP A 97 16.55 -1.32 -10.17
CA ASP A 97 16.00 -1.31 -11.53
C ASP A 97 16.41 -0.05 -12.32
N ALA A 98 16.68 1.05 -11.60
CA ALA A 98 17.15 2.30 -12.18
C ALA A 98 18.69 2.44 -12.17
N GLU A 99 19.45 1.39 -11.86
CA GLU A 99 20.91 1.33 -12.04
C GLU A 99 21.32 0.48 -13.27
N ASP A 100 20.38 -0.25 -13.88
CA ASP A 100 20.60 -1.07 -15.09
C ASP A 100 20.21 -0.31 -16.37
#